data_AF-A0A0Q5INJ1-F1
#
_entry.id   AF-A0A0Q5INJ1-F1
#
_cell.length_a   1.000
_cell.length_b   1.000
_cell.length_c   1.000
_cell.angle_alpha   90.00
_cell.angle_beta   90.00
_cell.angle_gamma   90.00
#
_symmetry.space_group_name_H-M   'P 1'
#
loop_
_entity.id
_entity.type
_entity.pdbx_description
1 polymer ?
#
loop_
_entity_poly.entity_id
_entity_poly.type
_entity_poly.pdbx_seq_one_letter_code
_entity_poly.pdbx_strand_id
1 'polypeptide(L)'
;MSDELHALLARASNDIEGSVPSLDGGRLGLVRAAARRRRIVRRTAESFAGVGAVGVLGVGLWFGLGERAPEPVEPVVTPTVTTSPTTTPTTTPTQDAAPTGPVVREESIDDAAVLARLAAPRTGEVWQTPTLVPDVPELRRIDGEPAPAYLVGTHGEASIYLTAWEFGGSWHVDGLFEVGPQGARLIACPSARTVDACADEPNYVPPPGVVRDVDTFYDTLTLPAAVDLGDGFTVTTTGTARSPESGFALYGDAVPIVDAEYEQRVLRQLGPVAVVARVTTSEVSGLTNLTYGVATPFGTFVRLDPQDVPGGEFAAISWDDGVERSASADADDDRVVRTVAPGGYACAWTSFSEAASHVPGDWRPAGTTPGGHRVYVPVAGGNPLSRAVRAWQEEASSTIAPEGVEGDEYGAVHGAAAGYPYTSDDAFLQANALFAMQGPAGEWLLGMRSDALHVVYECA
;
A
#
# COMPACT_ATOMS: atom_id res chain seq x y z
N MET A 1 -37.33 14.24 40.75
CA MET A 1 -37.22 13.39 39.55
C MET A 1 -35.77 13.16 39.10
N SER A 2 -34.89 14.18 39.07
CA SER A 2 -33.46 14.01 38.74
C SER A 2 -32.72 13.01 39.64
N ASP A 3 -32.93 13.10 40.95
CA ASP A 3 -32.11 12.37 41.93
C ASP A 3 -32.50 10.90 42.04
N GLU A 4 -33.76 10.59 41.72
CA GLU A 4 -34.30 9.24 41.71
C GLU A 4 -33.82 8.45 40.49
N LEU A 5 -33.65 9.14 39.35
CA LEU A 5 -33.03 8.58 38.15
C LEU A 5 -31.52 8.32 38.36
N HIS A 6 -30.81 9.24 39.00
CA HIS A 6 -29.39 9.05 39.35
C HIS A 6 -29.21 7.89 40.33
N ALA A 7 -30.10 7.74 41.31
CA ALA A 7 -30.07 6.62 42.24
C ALA A 7 -30.36 5.27 41.55
N LEU A 8 -31.27 5.24 40.57
CA LEU A 8 -31.57 4.05 39.78
C LEU A 8 -30.41 3.67 38.85
N LEU A 9 -29.77 4.64 38.19
CA LEU A 9 -28.62 4.39 37.33
C LEU A 9 -27.39 3.93 38.11
N ALA A 10 -27.12 4.54 39.27
CA ALA A 10 -26.02 4.11 40.14
C ALA A 10 -26.22 2.69 40.69
N ARG A 11 -27.47 2.30 40.99
CA ARG A 11 -27.79 0.94 41.44
C ARG A 11 -27.69 -0.07 40.29
N ALA A 12 -28.15 0.28 39.09
CA ALA A 12 -28.00 -0.56 37.90
C ALA A 12 -26.52 -0.77 37.51
N SER A 13 -25.69 0.28 37.60
CA SER A 13 -24.25 0.17 37.33
C SER A 13 -23.56 -0.78 38.31
N ASN A 14 -23.86 -0.67 39.61
CA ASN A 14 -23.29 -1.54 40.62
C ASN A 14 -23.78 -2.99 40.51
N ASP A 15 -25.04 -3.21 40.10
CA ASP A 15 -25.56 -4.57 39.86
C ASP A 15 -24.91 -5.20 38.61
N ILE A 16 -24.58 -4.41 37.58
CA ILE A 16 -23.85 -4.89 36.40
C ILE A 16 -22.39 -5.21 36.77
N GLU A 17 -21.69 -4.32 37.47
CA GLU A 17 -20.31 -4.56 37.91
C GLU A 17 -20.19 -5.74 38.89
N GLY A 18 -21.22 -5.99 39.71
CA GLY A 18 -21.27 -7.11 40.66
C GLY A 18 -21.71 -8.45 40.05
N SER A 19 -22.37 -8.46 38.88
CA SER A 19 -22.92 -9.67 38.25
C SER A 19 -22.06 -10.27 37.15
N VAL A 20 -20.99 -9.58 36.73
CA VAL A 20 -20.00 -10.12 35.79
C VAL A 20 -18.88 -10.80 36.58
N PRO A 21 -18.79 -12.15 36.61
CA PRO A 21 -17.64 -12.81 37.20
C PRO A 21 -16.37 -12.35 36.47
N SER A 22 -15.33 -11.98 37.22
CA SER A 22 -14.05 -11.56 36.65
C SER A 22 -13.59 -12.59 35.62
N LEU A 23 -13.43 -12.14 34.37
CA LEU A 23 -13.03 -13.00 33.25
C LEU A 23 -11.60 -13.47 33.50
N ASP A 24 -11.49 -14.69 34.02
CA ASP A 24 -10.23 -15.37 34.30
C ASP A 24 -9.35 -15.41 33.03
N GLY A 25 -8.12 -14.90 33.11
CA GLY A 25 -7.24 -14.67 31.96
C GLY A 25 -6.95 -15.93 31.14
N GLY A 26 -7.06 -17.12 31.76
CA GLY A 26 -6.97 -18.42 31.08
C GLY A 26 -8.12 -18.69 30.11
N ARG A 27 -9.35 -18.24 30.40
CA ARG A 27 -10.51 -18.39 29.50
C ARG A 27 -10.44 -17.44 28.31
N LEU A 28 -9.94 -16.22 28.53
CA LEU A 28 -9.65 -15.26 27.45
C LEU A 28 -8.55 -15.79 26.51
N GLY A 29 -7.53 -16.45 27.06
CA GLY A 29 -6.49 -17.16 26.30
C GLY A 29 -7.06 -18.31 25.46
N LEU A 30 -7.98 -19.11 26.01
CA LEU A 30 -8.64 -20.20 25.29
C LEU A 30 -9.58 -19.71 24.19
N VAL A 31 -10.32 -18.63 24.40
CA VAL A 31 -11.17 -18.01 23.37
C VAL A 31 -10.32 -17.42 22.25
N ARG A 32 -9.22 -16.71 22.58
CA ARG A 32 -8.26 -16.22 21.58
C ARG A 32 -7.59 -17.36 20.82
N ALA A 33 -7.18 -18.43 21.50
CA ALA A 33 -6.59 -19.60 20.87
C ALA A 33 -7.58 -20.35 19.97
N ALA A 34 -8.85 -20.47 20.37
CA ALA A 34 -9.91 -21.07 19.57
C ALA A 34 -10.27 -20.22 18.35
N ALA A 35 -10.35 -18.90 18.51
CA ALA A 35 -10.55 -17.96 17.40
C ALA A 35 -9.36 -17.98 16.43
N ARG A 36 -8.12 -18.02 16.93
CA ARG A 36 -6.90 -18.15 16.12
C ARG A 36 -6.86 -19.48 15.37
N ARG A 37 -7.22 -20.60 16.02
CA ARG A 37 -7.33 -21.92 15.36
C ARG A 37 -8.39 -21.93 14.26
N ARG A 38 -9.55 -21.33 14.50
CA ARG A 38 -10.61 -21.23 13.48
C ARG A 38 -10.18 -20.38 12.28
N ARG A 39 -9.47 -19.27 12.51
CA ARG A 39 -8.86 -18.45 11.44
C ARG A 39 -7.84 -19.22 10.63
N ILE A 40 -6.96 -19.99 11.28
CA ILE A 40 -5.94 -20.79 10.58
C ILE A 40 -6.57 -21.90 9.73
N VAL A 41 -7.55 -22.63 10.28
CA VAL A 41 -8.23 -23.74 9.57
C VAL A 41 -9.02 -23.23 8.35
N ARG A 42 -9.65 -22.05 8.45
CA ARG A 42 -10.36 -21.43 7.32
C ARG A 42 -9.42 -21.04 6.18
N ARG A 43 -8.26 -20.45 6.50
CA ARG A 43 -7.24 -20.09 5.51
C ARG A 43 -6.64 -21.28 4.78
N THR A 44 -6.51 -22.43 5.46
CA THR A 44 -6.02 -23.66 4.81
C THR A 44 -7.02 -24.20 3.77
N ALA A 45 -8.33 -24.03 3.99
CA ALA A 45 -9.35 -24.48 3.05
C ALA A 45 -9.40 -23.61 1.77
N GLU A 46 -9.23 -22.29 1.91
CA GLU A 46 -9.22 -21.35 0.78
C GLU A 46 -7.99 -21.53 -0.13
N SER A 47 -6.83 -21.88 0.43
CA SER A 47 -5.61 -22.17 -0.34
C SER A 47 -5.73 -23.38 -1.27
N PHE A 48 -6.52 -24.40 -0.92
CA PHE A 48 -6.72 -25.57 -1.80
C PHE A 48 -7.71 -25.31 -2.95
N ALA A 49 -8.67 -24.42 -2.78
CA ALA A 49 -9.61 -24.05 -3.84
C ALA A 49 -8.93 -23.19 -4.94
N GLY A 50 -8.05 -22.26 -4.55
CA GLY A 50 -7.30 -21.41 -5.50
C GLY A 50 -6.28 -22.18 -6.35
N VAL A 51 -5.50 -23.09 -5.74
CA VAL A 51 -4.48 -23.88 -6.46
C VAL A 51 -5.10 -24.85 -7.48
N GLY A 52 -6.30 -25.36 -7.19
CA GLY A 52 -7.05 -26.23 -8.12
C GLY A 52 -7.49 -25.54 -9.40
N ALA A 53 -7.87 -24.27 -9.34
CA ALA A 53 -8.33 -23.49 -10.51
C ALA A 53 -7.16 -23.05 -11.41
N VAL A 54 -6.03 -22.64 -10.83
CA VAL A 54 -4.85 -22.18 -11.57
C VAL A 54 -4.13 -23.34 -12.28
N GLY A 55 -4.08 -24.52 -11.66
CA GLY A 55 -3.44 -25.71 -12.27
C GLY A 55 -4.11 -26.20 -13.56
N VAL A 56 -5.43 -26.04 -13.68
CA VAL A 56 -6.17 -26.47 -14.89
C VAL A 56 -6.05 -25.43 -16.01
N LEU A 57 -5.97 -24.14 -15.69
CA LEU A 57 -5.80 -23.07 -16.69
C LEU A 57 -4.36 -22.96 -17.21
N GLY A 58 -3.35 -23.15 -16.35
CA GLY A 58 -1.94 -23.07 -16.73
C GLY A 58 -1.48 -24.16 -17.72
N VAL A 59 -1.98 -25.40 -17.57
CA VAL A 59 -1.64 -26.51 -18.49
C VAL A 59 -2.33 -26.35 -19.85
N GLY A 60 -3.50 -25.69 -19.90
CA GLY A 60 -4.22 -25.41 -21.15
C GLY A 60 -3.58 -24.32 -22.00
N LEU A 61 -2.95 -23.31 -21.38
CA LEU A 61 -2.36 -22.17 -22.09
C LEU A 61 -0.96 -22.47 -22.66
N TRP A 62 -0.15 -23.28 -21.95
CA TRP A 62 1.25 -23.53 -22.34
C TRP A 62 1.41 -24.32 -23.65
N PHE A 63 0.42 -25.11 -24.05
CA PHE A 63 0.46 -25.86 -25.32
C PHE A 63 -0.03 -25.06 -26.55
N GLY A 64 -0.42 -23.78 -26.39
CA GLY A 64 -1.16 -23.05 -27.43
C GLY A 64 -0.49 -21.84 -28.10
N LEU A 65 0.62 -21.30 -27.59
CA LEU A 65 1.17 -20.03 -28.07
C LEU A 65 2.61 -20.17 -28.56
N GLY A 66 2.76 -20.21 -29.89
CA GLY A 66 4.06 -20.18 -30.56
C GLY A 66 4.71 -18.81 -30.49
N GLU A 67 6.02 -18.81 -30.25
CA GLU A 67 6.89 -17.64 -30.13
C GLU A 67 6.84 -16.75 -31.38
N ARG A 68 6.44 -15.48 -31.20
CA ARG A 68 6.77 -14.39 -32.12
C ARG A 68 7.58 -13.36 -31.35
N ALA A 69 8.89 -13.38 -31.56
CA ALA A 69 9.78 -12.30 -31.12
C ALA A 69 9.54 -11.05 -31.99
N PRO A 70 9.38 -9.85 -31.40
CA PRO A 70 9.40 -8.60 -32.16
C PRO A 70 10.81 -8.27 -32.64
N GLU A 71 10.94 -7.77 -33.87
CA GLU A 71 12.20 -7.30 -34.46
C GLU A 71 12.73 -6.03 -33.75
N PRO A 72 14.06 -5.84 -33.65
CA PRO A 72 14.65 -4.63 -33.08
C PRO A 72 14.48 -3.43 -34.02
N VAL A 73 14.00 -2.30 -33.48
CA VAL A 73 13.96 -1.01 -34.19
C VAL A 73 15.33 -0.32 -34.07
N GLU A 74 15.98 -0.03 -35.19
CA GLU A 74 17.20 0.78 -35.22
C GLU A 74 16.89 2.28 -34.99
N PRO A 75 17.70 3.00 -34.20
CA PRO A 75 17.49 4.42 -33.94
C PRO A 75 17.87 5.29 -35.15
N VAL A 76 17.00 6.25 -35.46
CA VAL A 76 17.21 7.30 -36.48
C VAL A 76 18.26 8.31 -36.00
N VAL A 77 19.31 8.51 -36.78
CA VAL A 77 20.36 9.52 -36.52
C VAL A 77 19.97 10.85 -37.16
N THR A 78 19.73 11.87 -36.34
CA THR A 78 19.50 13.27 -36.78
C THR A 78 20.83 14.05 -36.69
N PRO A 79 21.22 14.86 -37.69
CA PRO A 79 22.46 15.62 -37.63
C PRO A 79 22.37 16.80 -36.65
N THR A 80 23.31 16.84 -35.69
CA THR A 80 23.48 17.94 -34.73
C THR A 80 24.21 19.11 -35.37
N VAL A 81 23.61 20.30 -35.36
CA VAL A 81 24.28 21.57 -35.73
C VAL A 81 25.05 22.08 -34.52
N THR A 82 26.36 22.22 -34.66
CA THR A 82 27.24 22.82 -33.63
C THR A 82 27.15 24.34 -33.69
N THR A 83 26.53 24.96 -32.69
CA THR A 83 26.67 26.40 -32.43
C THR A 83 27.77 26.64 -31.41
N SER A 84 28.72 27.50 -31.75
CA SER A 84 29.82 27.92 -30.88
C SER A 84 29.30 28.80 -29.73
N PRO A 85 29.50 28.44 -28.45
CA PRO A 85 29.05 29.27 -27.34
C PRO A 85 29.98 30.48 -27.14
N THR A 86 29.37 31.64 -26.94
CA THR A 86 30.01 32.86 -26.45
C THR A 86 30.20 32.73 -24.94
N THR A 87 31.42 32.95 -24.46
CA THR A 87 31.78 32.87 -23.03
C THR A 87 31.28 34.10 -22.29
N THR A 88 30.10 34.01 -21.69
CA THR A 88 29.69 34.88 -20.59
C THR A 88 30.17 34.24 -19.28
N PRO A 89 30.87 34.96 -18.38
CA PRO A 89 31.29 34.39 -17.11
C PRO A 89 30.07 34.17 -16.21
N THR A 90 29.69 32.90 -16.05
CA THR A 90 28.71 32.45 -15.07
C THR A 90 29.38 32.48 -13.69
N THR A 91 28.75 33.14 -12.73
CA THR A 91 29.15 33.10 -11.31
C THR A 91 29.01 31.67 -10.81
N THR A 92 30.14 31.04 -10.48
CA THR A 92 30.18 29.77 -9.74
C THR A 92 29.37 29.92 -8.45
N PRO A 93 28.36 29.08 -8.19
CA PRO A 93 27.71 29.08 -6.90
C PRO A 93 28.74 28.69 -5.83
N THR A 94 28.92 29.55 -4.84
CA THR A 94 29.74 29.27 -3.67
C THR A 94 29.14 28.05 -2.97
N GLN A 95 29.87 26.93 -3.00
CA GLN A 95 29.55 25.75 -2.22
C GLN A 95 29.76 26.13 -0.76
N ASP A 96 28.68 26.22 0.02
CA ASP A 96 28.80 26.38 1.46
C ASP A 96 29.58 25.20 2.03
N ALA A 97 30.46 25.48 2.99
CA ALA A 97 31.31 24.46 3.61
C ALA A 97 30.44 23.34 4.18
N ALA A 98 30.77 22.08 3.82
CA ALA A 98 30.11 20.92 4.37
C ALA A 98 30.17 20.97 5.92
N PRO A 99 29.04 20.78 6.62
CA PRO A 99 29.02 20.83 8.08
C PRO A 99 29.98 19.79 8.65
N THR A 100 30.90 20.22 9.52
CA THR A 100 31.94 19.39 10.14
C THR A 100 31.48 18.65 11.40
N GLY A 101 30.17 18.51 11.61
CA GLY A 101 29.57 17.82 12.76
C GLY A 101 28.94 16.47 12.38
N PRO A 102 28.57 15.63 13.36
CA PRO A 102 27.74 14.46 13.09
C PRO A 102 26.44 14.90 12.41
N VAL A 103 26.02 14.15 11.39
CA VAL A 103 24.77 14.45 10.67
C VAL A 103 23.60 14.21 11.62
N VAL A 104 22.67 15.15 11.69
CA VAL A 104 21.49 15.08 12.57
C VAL A 104 20.22 15.15 11.73
N ARG A 105 19.14 14.59 12.26
CA ARG A 105 17.79 14.71 11.68
C ARG A 105 17.33 16.16 11.74
N GLU A 106 16.55 16.57 10.75
CA GLU A 106 16.07 17.93 10.56
C GLU A 106 14.54 17.97 10.64
N GLU A 107 13.97 19.04 11.21
CA GLU A 107 12.50 19.18 11.29
C GLU A 107 11.85 19.32 9.91
N SER A 108 12.56 19.96 9.00
CA SER A 108 12.12 20.14 7.63
C SER A 108 13.30 20.02 6.68
N ILE A 109 13.08 19.36 5.54
CA ILE A 109 14.02 19.23 4.44
C ILE A 109 13.18 19.42 3.19
N ASP A 110 13.54 20.36 2.32
CA ASP A 110 12.83 20.55 1.06
C ASP A 110 13.14 19.43 0.04
N ASP A 111 12.27 19.26 -0.96
CA ASP A 111 12.38 18.17 -1.91
C ASP A 111 13.67 18.24 -2.75
N ALA A 112 14.18 19.43 -3.04
CA ALA A 112 15.44 19.58 -3.78
C ALA A 112 16.63 19.06 -2.96
N ALA A 113 16.65 19.35 -1.66
CA ALA A 113 17.64 18.84 -0.73
C ALA A 113 17.47 17.33 -0.51
N VAL A 114 16.25 16.81 -0.40
CA VAL A 114 16.00 15.36 -0.34
C VAL A 114 16.56 14.67 -1.60
N LEU A 115 16.21 15.14 -2.80
CA LEU A 115 16.69 14.56 -4.05
C LEU A 115 18.23 14.62 -4.17
N ALA A 116 18.86 15.71 -3.73
CA ALA A 116 20.32 15.81 -3.69
C ALA A 116 20.94 14.78 -2.73
N ARG A 117 20.32 14.56 -1.56
CA ARG A 117 20.76 13.57 -0.56
C ARG A 117 20.49 12.13 -0.99
N LEU A 118 19.43 11.86 -1.75
CA LEU A 118 19.23 10.55 -2.37
C LEU A 118 20.37 10.21 -3.35
N ALA A 119 20.86 11.19 -4.10
CA ALA A 119 21.96 11.00 -5.06
C ALA A 119 23.35 10.97 -4.40
N ALA A 120 23.53 11.69 -3.30
CA ALA A 120 24.80 11.80 -2.57
C ALA A 120 24.51 11.87 -1.05
N PRO A 121 24.28 10.71 -0.39
CA PRO A 121 23.87 10.70 1.00
C PRO A 121 25.01 11.15 1.92
N ARG A 122 24.65 11.89 2.98
CA ARG A 122 25.60 12.39 3.99
C ARG A 122 25.87 11.35 5.08
N THR A 123 24.94 10.43 5.27
CA THR A 123 24.97 9.40 6.31
C THR A 123 25.96 8.27 5.99
N GLY A 124 26.53 8.20 4.77
CA GLY A 124 27.60 7.25 4.45
C GLY A 124 27.13 5.80 4.33
N GLU A 125 25.82 5.59 4.17
CA GLU A 125 25.23 4.31 3.86
C GLU A 125 25.58 3.85 2.44
N VAL A 126 25.77 2.55 2.30
CA VAL A 126 25.97 1.88 1.02
C VAL A 126 25.03 0.70 0.95
N TRP A 127 24.14 0.70 -0.04
CA TRP A 127 23.17 -0.36 -0.27
C TRP A 127 23.70 -1.38 -1.28
N GLN A 128 23.25 -2.62 -1.14
CA GLN A 128 23.54 -3.70 -2.07
C GLN A 128 22.28 -4.53 -2.31
N THR A 129 22.32 -5.37 -3.34
CA THR A 129 21.27 -6.36 -3.59
C THR A 129 21.12 -7.26 -2.35
N PRO A 130 19.89 -7.42 -1.81
CA PRO A 130 19.65 -8.28 -0.65
C PRO A 130 20.22 -9.67 -0.85
N THR A 131 21.01 -10.12 0.12
CA THR A 131 21.56 -11.48 0.12
C THR A 131 21.08 -12.19 1.36
N LEU A 132 20.38 -13.32 1.19
CA LEU A 132 19.92 -14.14 2.30
C LEU A 132 21.11 -14.64 3.13
N VAL A 133 21.06 -14.43 4.44
CA VAL A 133 22.08 -14.86 5.40
C VAL A 133 21.48 -15.93 6.31
N PRO A 134 22.10 -17.12 6.40
CA PRO A 134 21.49 -18.28 7.06
C PRO A 134 21.48 -18.19 8.59
N ASP A 135 22.33 -17.38 9.21
CA ASP A 135 22.34 -17.20 10.66
C ASP A 135 22.87 -15.83 11.07
N VAL A 136 22.01 -15.03 11.70
CA VAL A 136 22.38 -13.82 12.45
C VAL A 136 21.72 -13.97 13.82
N PRO A 137 22.37 -14.67 14.77
CA PRO A 137 21.76 -15.06 16.05
C PRO A 137 21.16 -13.91 16.84
N GLU A 138 21.77 -12.72 16.73
CA GLU A 138 21.35 -11.48 17.37
C GLU A 138 19.97 -11.00 16.91
N LEU A 139 19.54 -11.40 15.70
CA LEU A 139 18.29 -10.95 15.08
C LEU A 139 17.15 -11.98 15.18
N ARG A 140 17.32 -13.04 15.97
CA ARG A 140 16.29 -14.08 16.13
C ARG A 140 15.09 -13.56 16.93
N ARG A 141 13.88 -13.90 16.50
CA ARG A 141 12.65 -13.50 17.21
C ARG A 141 12.58 -14.12 18.60
N ILE A 142 11.83 -13.47 19.50
CA ILE A 142 11.66 -13.88 20.90
C ILE A 142 11.00 -15.25 21.04
N ASP A 143 10.13 -15.64 20.10
CA ASP A 143 9.51 -16.95 20.05
C ASP A 143 10.44 -18.06 19.54
N GLY A 144 11.67 -17.71 19.15
CA GLY A 144 12.71 -18.63 18.71
C GLY A 144 12.61 -19.02 17.24
N GLU A 145 11.59 -18.55 16.52
CA GLU A 145 11.45 -18.81 15.09
C GLU A 145 12.47 -17.96 14.30
N PRO A 146 13.25 -18.57 13.38
CA PRO A 146 14.16 -17.82 12.54
C PRO A 146 13.36 -16.96 11.56
N ALA A 147 13.44 -15.64 11.70
CA ALA A 147 13.09 -14.74 10.61
C ALA A 147 14.22 -14.78 9.57
N PRO A 148 13.94 -14.97 8.26
CA PRO A 148 14.96 -14.83 7.24
C PRO A 148 15.59 -13.43 7.33
N ALA A 149 16.92 -13.41 7.43
CA ALA A 149 17.71 -12.19 7.48
C ALA A 149 18.41 -11.97 6.13
N TYR A 150 18.42 -10.73 5.67
CA TYR A 150 19.04 -10.33 4.42
C TYR A 150 20.10 -9.27 4.71
N LEU A 151 21.32 -9.47 4.24
CA LEU A 151 22.34 -8.42 4.23
C LEU A 151 22.02 -7.46 3.09
N VAL A 152 21.70 -6.21 3.43
CA VAL A 152 21.19 -5.19 2.50
C VAL A 152 22.13 -4.01 2.32
N GLY A 153 23.15 -3.87 3.17
CA GLY A 153 24.10 -2.75 3.04
C GLY A 153 25.13 -2.68 4.16
N THR A 154 25.83 -1.55 4.20
CA THR A 154 26.80 -1.18 5.24
C THR A 154 26.71 0.30 5.57
N HIS A 155 27.06 0.67 6.80
CA HIS A 155 27.24 2.05 7.24
C HIS A 155 28.46 2.11 8.17
N GLY A 156 29.56 2.69 7.67
CA GLY A 156 30.87 2.61 8.33
C GLY A 156 31.33 1.15 8.50
N GLU A 157 31.58 0.73 9.74
CA GLU A 157 31.96 -0.65 10.09
C GLU A 157 30.75 -1.56 10.35
N ALA A 158 29.53 -1.01 10.41
CA ALA A 158 28.33 -1.78 10.67
C ALA A 158 27.77 -2.38 9.38
N SER A 159 27.28 -3.62 9.49
CA SER A 159 26.48 -4.26 8.44
C SER A 159 25.00 -3.96 8.66
N ILE A 160 24.27 -3.68 7.59
CA ILE A 160 22.84 -3.39 7.63
C ILE A 160 22.08 -4.65 7.21
N TYR A 161 21.19 -5.12 8.07
CA TYR A 161 20.35 -6.29 7.86
C TYR A 161 18.88 -5.92 7.83
N LEU A 162 18.12 -6.66 7.04
CA LEU A 162 16.67 -6.63 7.01
C LEU A 162 16.15 -8.00 7.43
N THR A 163 15.21 -8.06 8.36
CA THR A 163 14.46 -9.30 8.65
C THR A 163 13.09 -9.24 8.02
N ALA A 164 12.60 -10.37 7.53
CA ALA A 164 11.26 -10.48 6.96
C ALA A 164 10.43 -11.53 7.70
N TRP A 165 9.12 -11.39 7.67
CA TRP A 165 8.19 -12.35 8.24
C TRP A 165 6.96 -12.50 7.35
N GLU A 166 6.41 -13.71 7.34
CA GLU A 166 5.19 -14.01 6.58
C GLU A 166 3.96 -13.82 7.50
N PHE A 167 3.01 -13.02 7.05
CA PHE A 167 1.71 -12.86 7.68
C PHE A 167 0.61 -12.94 6.63
N GLY A 168 -0.26 -13.94 6.76
CA GLY A 168 -1.40 -14.10 5.86
C GLY A 168 -1.04 -14.30 4.39
N GLY A 169 0.04 -15.03 4.11
CA GLY A 169 0.51 -15.28 2.74
C GLY A 169 1.23 -14.09 2.09
N SER A 170 1.52 -13.03 2.85
CA SER A 170 2.30 -11.88 2.40
C SER A 170 3.55 -11.73 3.26
N TRP A 171 4.65 -11.31 2.62
CA TRP A 171 5.93 -11.07 3.28
C TRP A 171 6.08 -9.60 3.61
N HIS A 172 6.32 -9.31 4.88
CA HIS A 172 6.54 -7.95 5.39
C HIS A 172 7.94 -7.84 6.00
N VAL A 173 8.49 -6.63 6.00
CA VAL A 173 9.69 -6.37 6.77
C VAL A 173 9.37 -6.36 8.26
N ASP A 174 10.10 -7.13 9.04
CA ASP A 174 9.98 -7.19 10.49
C ASP A 174 10.84 -6.10 11.15
N GLY A 175 12.03 -5.82 10.60
CA GLY A 175 12.87 -4.71 11.03
C GLY A 175 14.09 -4.48 10.15
N LEU A 176 14.71 -3.30 10.32
CA LEU A 176 16.00 -2.92 9.75
C LEU A 176 17.00 -2.75 10.88
N PHE A 177 18.16 -3.39 10.77
CA PHE A 177 19.13 -3.48 11.86
C PHE A 177 20.52 -3.08 11.41
N GLU A 178 21.27 -2.43 12.29
CA GLU A 178 22.72 -2.35 12.18
C GLU A 178 23.38 -3.31 13.16
N VAL A 179 24.30 -4.12 12.66
CA VAL A 179 25.12 -5.02 13.48
C VAL A 179 26.58 -4.63 13.31
N GLY A 180 27.19 -4.16 14.41
CA GLY A 180 28.57 -3.71 14.44
C GLY A 180 29.27 -4.06 15.76
N PRO A 181 30.45 -3.48 16.04
CA PRO A 181 31.25 -3.80 17.24
C PRO A 181 30.54 -3.54 18.58
N GLN A 182 29.53 -2.66 18.59
CA GLN A 182 28.75 -2.29 19.76
C GLN A 182 27.51 -3.19 19.98
N GLY A 183 27.29 -4.16 19.09
CA GLY A 183 26.11 -5.03 19.10
C GLY A 183 25.11 -4.69 18.01
N ALA A 184 23.94 -5.33 18.09
CA ALA A 184 22.84 -5.15 17.15
C ALA A 184 21.89 -4.05 17.60
N ARG A 185 21.48 -3.21 16.67
CA ARG A 185 20.56 -2.08 16.88
C ARG A 185 19.42 -2.14 15.89
N LEU A 186 18.19 -2.03 16.37
CA LEU A 186 17.00 -1.86 15.52
C LEU A 186 16.88 -0.39 15.17
N ILE A 187 16.97 -0.06 13.89
CA ILE A 187 16.71 1.29 13.40
C ILE A 187 15.21 1.54 13.53
N ALA A 188 14.82 2.56 14.29
CA ALA A 188 13.42 2.88 14.54
C ALA A 188 12.96 4.07 13.70
N CYS A 189 13.84 5.03 13.40
CA CYS A 189 13.49 6.27 12.72
C CYS A 189 14.34 6.42 11.44
N PRO A 190 14.03 5.70 10.35
CA PRO A 190 14.91 5.64 9.19
C PRO A 190 15.03 6.95 8.41
N SER A 191 14.08 7.87 8.54
CA SER A 191 14.05 9.15 7.81
C SER A 191 14.90 10.24 8.48
N ALA A 192 15.57 11.04 7.67
CA ALA A 192 16.28 12.25 8.08
C ALA A 192 15.35 13.37 8.57
N ARG A 193 14.03 13.28 8.30
CA ARG A 193 13.04 14.22 8.85
C ARG A 193 12.58 13.76 10.23
N THR A 194 12.53 14.67 11.21
CA THR A 194 12.03 14.34 12.56
C THR A 194 10.51 14.16 12.62
N VAL A 195 9.78 14.70 11.64
CA VAL A 195 8.32 14.63 11.55
C VAL A 195 7.80 13.36 10.86
N ASP A 196 8.68 12.58 10.23
CA ASP A 196 8.32 11.31 9.62
C ASP A 196 8.17 10.24 10.73
N ALA A 197 7.30 9.27 10.47
CA ALA A 197 6.98 8.23 11.44
C ALA A 197 8.20 7.36 11.78
N CYS A 198 8.24 6.91 13.03
CA CYS A 198 9.18 5.90 13.51
C CYS A 198 8.44 4.60 13.77
N ALA A 199 9.16 3.48 13.77
CA ALA A 199 8.65 2.18 14.16
C ALA A 199 8.33 2.21 15.66
N ASP A 200 7.10 2.56 16.01
CA ASP A 200 6.64 2.69 17.38
C ASP A 200 6.34 1.33 18.04
N GLU A 201 6.40 1.31 19.37
CA GLU A 201 6.53 0.10 20.20
C GLU A 201 5.31 -0.85 20.31
N PRO A 202 4.03 -0.51 20.05
CA PRO A 202 2.96 -1.38 20.58
C PRO A 202 2.94 -2.79 19.98
N ASN A 203 3.61 -3.04 18.85
CA ASN A 203 3.56 -4.32 18.13
C ASN A 203 4.92 -4.98 17.83
N TYR A 204 6.06 -4.33 18.13
CA TYR A 204 7.38 -4.92 17.89
C TYR A 204 8.23 -4.94 19.15
N VAL A 205 8.53 -6.14 19.64
CA VAL A 205 9.49 -6.33 20.74
C VAL A 205 10.81 -6.77 20.11
N PRO A 206 11.88 -5.97 20.21
CA PRO A 206 13.16 -6.32 19.60
C PRO A 206 13.70 -7.63 20.18
N PRO A 207 14.48 -8.41 19.39
CA PRO A 207 15.19 -9.57 19.88
C PRO A 207 15.99 -9.30 21.17
N PRO A 208 16.19 -10.31 22.03
CA PRO A 208 17.01 -10.14 23.23
C PRO A 208 18.42 -9.63 22.90
N GLY A 209 18.82 -8.51 23.51
CA GLY A 209 20.14 -7.91 23.29
C GLY A 209 20.18 -6.91 22.12
N VAL A 210 19.10 -6.74 21.35
CA VAL A 210 18.97 -5.68 20.35
C VAL A 210 18.49 -4.40 21.02
N VAL A 211 19.21 -3.30 20.79
CA VAL A 211 18.84 -1.97 21.29
C VAL A 211 18.02 -1.23 20.24
N ARG A 212 16.91 -0.60 20.64
CA ARG A 212 16.17 0.30 19.75
C ARG A 212 16.95 1.60 19.55
N ASP A 213 17.16 2.00 18.30
CA ASP A 213 17.95 3.16 17.89
C ASP A 213 17.06 4.17 17.15
N VAL A 214 16.86 5.34 17.75
CA VAL A 214 16.07 6.45 17.20
C VAL A 214 16.93 7.56 16.58
N ASP A 215 18.24 7.46 16.76
CA ASP A 215 19.21 8.49 16.40
C ASP A 215 19.86 8.19 15.04
N THR A 216 20.01 6.91 14.70
CA THR A 216 20.49 6.47 13.39
C THR A 216 19.38 6.56 12.34
N PHE A 217 19.67 7.18 11.21
CA PHE A 217 18.78 7.36 10.05
C PHE A 217 19.59 7.30 8.75
N TYR A 218 18.89 7.25 7.61
CA TYR A 218 19.50 7.21 6.29
C TYR A 218 18.89 8.28 5.37
N ASP A 219 19.74 9.11 4.77
CA ASP A 219 19.32 10.12 3.80
C ASP A 219 18.52 9.47 2.64
N THR A 220 18.96 8.28 2.20
CA THR A 220 18.32 7.45 1.16
C THR A 220 16.94 6.86 1.52
N LEU A 221 16.52 6.92 2.78
CA LEU A 221 15.18 6.51 3.24
C LEU A 221 14.28 7.71 3.59
N THR A 222 14.71 8.91 3.23
CA THR A 222 13.90 10.13 3.34
C THR A 222 13.19 10.37 2.01
N LEU A 223 11.87 10.22 1.99
CA LEU A 223 11.09 10.40 0.76
C LEU A 223 10.82 11.89 0.48
N PRO A 224 10.94 12.36 -0.77
CA PRO A 224 10.50 13.71 -1.13
C PRO A 224 8.99 13.83 -0.93
N ALA A 225 8.51 14.97 -0.42
CA ALA A 225 7.10 15.19 -0.14
C ALA A 225 6.23 15.15 -1.41
N ALA A 226 6.78 15.58 -2.55
CA ALA A 226 6.16 15.46 -3.86
C ALA A 226 7.15 14.97 -4.93
N VAL A 227 6.64 14.18 -5.87
CA VAL A 227 7.38 13.68 -7.05
C VAL A 227 6.56 13.95 -8.30
N ASP A 228 7.10 14.77 -9.20
CA ASP A 228 6.54 14.99 -10.53
C ASP A 228 6.83 13.76 -11.42
N LEU A 229 5.76 13.15 -11.91
CA LEU A 229 5.79 12.02 -12.85
C LEU A 229 5.71 12.49 -14.32
N GLY A 230 5.48 13.79 -14.56
CA GLY A 230 5.22 14.35 -15.89
C GLY A 230 3.73 14.52 -16.18
N ASP A 231 3.43 15.32 -17.22
CA ASP A 231 2.07 15.56 -17.73
C ASP A 231 1.04 16.01 -16.67
N GLY A 232 1.50 16.67 -15.61
CA GLY A 232 0.66 17.15 -14.50
C GLY A 232 0.31 16.08 -13.47
N PHE A 233 0.94 14.91 -13.51
CA PHE A 233 0.81 13.88 -12.49
C PHE A 233 1.87 14.08 -11.40
N THR A 234 1.40 14.32 -10.19
CA THR A 234 2.24 14.40 -8.99
C THR A 234 1.85 13.31 -8.03
N VAL A 235 2.83 12.56 -7.53
CA VAL A 235 2.73 11.71 -6.35
C VAL A 235 3.12 12.53 -5.14
N THR A 236 2.39 12.39 -4.03
CA THR A 236 2.89 12.87 -2.73
C THR A 236 3.33 11.69 -1.87
N THR A 237 4.07 11.95 -0.79
CA THR A 237 4.41 10.91 0.19
C THR A 237 4.11 11.34 1.61
N THR A 238 3.30 12.40 1.79
CA THR A 238 3.11 13.01 3.12
C THR A 238 2.27 12.10 4.01
N GLY A 239 1.23 11.48 3.47
CA GLY A 239 0.43 10.50 4.21
C GLY A 239 1.26 9.24 4.51
N THR A 240 1.95 8.73 3.50
CA THR A 240 2.80 7.54 3.54
C THR A 240 3.91 7.67 4.57
N ALA A 241 4.62 8.80 4.60
CA ALA A 241 5.72 9.04 5.53
C ALA A 241 5.27 9.30 6.97
N ARG A 242 4.00 9.70 7.17
CA ARG A 242 3.44 10.00 8.49
C ARG A 242 2.59 8.89 9.08
N SER A 243 2.12 7.95 8.26
CA SER A 243 1.24 6.88 8.71
C SER A 243 2.01 5.85 9.54
N PRO A 244 1.72 5.73 10.85
CA PRO A 244 2.31 4.70 11.70
C PRO A 244 1.45 3.43 11.71
N GLU A 245 0.42 3.32 10.83
CA GLU A 245 -0.66 2.32 10.93
C GLU A 245 -0.13 0.89 11.08
N SER A 246 1.09 0.64 10.64
CA SER A 246 1.84 -0.55 10.99
C SER A 246 3.33 -0.25 10.99
N GLY A 247 4.04 -0.44 12.10
CA GLY A 247 5.50 -0.17 12.19
C GLY A 247 6.34 -0.93 11.14
N PHE A 248 5.82 -2.03 10.59
CA PHE A 248 6.43 -2.75 9.47
C PHE A 248 6.30 -2.03 8.11
N ALA A 249 5.30 -1.15 7.94
CA ALA A 249 5.07 -0.43 6.69
C ALA A 249 6.18 0.58 6.35
N LEU A 250 6.94 1.05 7.35
CA LEU A 250 8.05 2.01 7.15
C LEU A 250 9.15 1.47 6.24
N TYR A 251 9.36 0.15 6.28
CA TYR A 251 10.35 -0.53 5.45
C TYR A 251 9.72 -1.23 4.25
N GLY A 252 8.39 -1.18 4.13
CA GLY A 252 7.63 -1.76 3.03
C GLY A 252 7.42 -3.27 3.11
N ASP A 253 6.84 -3.81 2.05
CA ASP A 253 6.66 -5.24 1.87
C ASP A 253 7.97 -5.90 1.40
N ALA A 254 8.26 -7.06 1.97
CA ALA A 254 9.43 -7.87 1.64
C ALA A 254 9.18 -8.84 0.47
N VAL A 255 7.95 -8.91 -0.05
CA VAL A 255 7.60 -9.79 -1.19
C VAL A 255 8.60 -9.69 -2.35
N PRO A 256 9.04 -8.51 -2.84
CA PRO A 256 9.97 -8.48 -3.97
C PRO A 256 11.36 -9.05 -3.68
N ILE A 257 11.72 -9.23 -2.40
CA ILE A 257 12.99 -9.84 -1.98
C ILE A 257 12.84 -11.36 -1.83
N VAL A 258 11.69 -11.81 -1.32
CA VAL A 258 11.45 -13.22 -1.00
C VAL A 258 10.89 -14.00 -2.20
N ASP A 259 10.09 -13.34 -3.04
CA ASP A 259 9.38 -13.92 -4.18
C ASP A 259 9.85 -13.29 -5.49
N ALA A 260 10.28 -14.15 -6.43
CA ALA A 260 10.87 -13.73 -7.70
C ALA A 260 9.83 -13.37 -8.78
N GLU A 261 8.55 -13.70 -8.58
CA GLU A 261 7.48 -13.46 -9.55
C GLU A 261 6.76 -12.12 -9.30
N TYR A 262 7.53 -11.03 -9.28
CA TYR A 262 7.01 -9.69 -9.03
C TYR A 262 7.24 -8.76 -10.23
N GLU A 263 6.16 -8.20 -10.79
CA GLU A 263 6.23 -7.19 -11.86
C GLU A 263 6.11 -5.76 -11.31
N GLN A 264 7.10 -4.92 -11.63
CA GLN A 264 7.12 -3.47 -11.35
C GLN A 264 7.28 -2.66 -12.62
N ARG A 265 6.45 -1.64 -12.77
CA ARG A 265 6.65 -0.56 -13.72
C ARG A 265 7.30 0.62 -13.01
N VAL A 266 8.53 0.96 -13.39
CA VAL A 266 9.19 2.18 -12.88
C VAL A 266 8.57 3.40 -13.52
N LEU A 267 8.00 4.28 -12.70
CA LEU A 267 7.41 5.55 -13.14
C LEU A 267 8.44 6.68 -13.08
N ARG A 268 9.25 6.71 -12.02
CA ARG A 268 10.28 7.73 -11.83
C ARG A 268 11.44 7.22 -10.97
N GLN A 269 12.66 7.30 -11.50
CA GLN A 269 13.88 7.05 -10.72
C GLN A 269 14.32 8.31 -9.96
N LEU A 270 14.68 8.17 -8.68
CA LEU A 270 15.08 9.25 -7.77
C LEU A 270 16.44 8.97 -7.11
N GLY A 271 17.36 8.31 -7.82
CA GLY A 271 18.62 7.81 -7.27
C GLY A 271 18.51 6.32 -6.92
N PRO A 272 18.82 5.88 -5.68
CA PRO A 272 18.67 4.47 -5.28
C PRO A 272 17.21 4.08 -5.01
N VAL A 273 16.30 5.05 -5.09
CA VAL A 273 14.87 4.96 -4.79
C VAL A 273 14.08 5.21 -6.07
N ALA A 274 12.90 4.60 -6.21
CA ALA A 274 12.05 4.82 -7.38
C ALA A 274 10.57 4.83 -7.01
N VAL A 275 9.78 5.70 -7.65
CA VAL A 275 8.32 5.57 -7.66
C VAL A 275 7.95 4.51 -8.69
N VAL A 276 7.19 3.52 -8.26
CA VAL A 276 6.82 2.35 -9.07
C VAL A 276 5.33 2.06 -8.96
N ALA A 277 4.79 1.38 -9.96
CA ALA A 277 3.51 0.70 -9.89
C ALA A 277 3.75 -0.82 -9.89
N ARG A 278 3.29 -1.51 -8.85
CA ARG A 278 3.17 -2.97 -8.83
C ARG A 278 2.01 -3.37 -9.71
N VAL A 279 2.27 -4.29 -10.64
CA VAL A 279 1.28 -4.85 -11.55
C VAL A 279 0.83 -6.19 -10.99
N THR A 280 -0.48 -6.37 -10.82
CA THR A 280 -1.06 -7.68 -10.46
C THR A 280 -2.26 -8.01 -11.34
N THR A 281 -2.54 -9.29 -11.47
CA THR A 281 -3.74 -9.76 -12.17
C THR A 281 -5.00 -9.20 -11.50
N SER A 282 -6.01 -8.91 -12.32
CA SER A 282 -7.34 -8.56 -11.85
C SER A 282 -8.29 -9.74 -11.98
N GLU A 283 -9.23 -9.82 -11.03
CA GLU A 283 -10.35 -10.76 -11.10
C GLU A 283 -11.38 -10.37 -12.19
N VAL A 284 -11.37 -9.10 -12.61
CA VAL A 284 -12.24 -8.61 -13.69
C VAL A 284 -11.48 -8.68 -15.01
N SER A 285 -12.00 -9.48 -15.94
CA SER A 285 -11.38 -9.65 -17.26
C SER A 285 -11.18 -8.32 -17.99
N GLY A 286 -9.99 -8.15 -18.59
CA GLY A 286 -9.62 -6.92 -19.29
C GLY A 286 -9.07 -5.82 -18.38
N LEU A 287 -8.93 -6.07 -17.08
CA LEU A 287 -8.28 -5.18 -16.12
C LEU A 287 -6.95 -5.75 -15.64
N THR A 288 -6.08 -4.85 -15.18
CA THR A 288 -4.83 -5.16 -14.48
C THR A 288 -4.72 -4.24 -13.29
N ASN A 289 -4.45 -4.78 -12.10
CA ASN A 289 -4.42 -4.01 -10.87
C ASN A 289 -3.06 -3.31 -10.69
N LEU A 290 -3.11 -2.06 -10.24
CA LEU A 290 -1.96 -1.20 -10.01
C LEU A 290 -1.91 -0.72 -8.56
N THR A 291 -0.90 -1.16 -7.83
CA THR A 291 -0.59 -0.62 -6.49
C THR A 291 0.64 0.28 -6.61
N TYR A 292 0.47 1.56 -6.30
CA TYR A 292 1.56 2.54 -6.37
C TYR A 292 2.39 2.51 -5.08
N GLY A 293 3.69 2.71 -5.21
CA GLY A 293 4.62 2.64 -4.09
C GLY A 293 5.98 3.23 -4.41
N VAL A 294 6.85 3.17 -3.41
CA VAL A 294 8.27 3.47 -3.54
C VAL A 294 9.07 2.19 -3.40
N ALA A 295 9.90 1.88 -4.40
CA ALA A 295 10.93 0.87 -4.29
C ALA A 295 12.10 1.45 -3.49
N THR A 296 12.48 0.77 -2.40
CA THR A 296 13.60 1.19 -1.53
C THR A 296 14.94 0.78 -2.12
N PRO A 297 16.07 1.34 -1.63
CA PRO A 297 17.42 0.95 -2.09
C PRO A 297 17.76 -0.52 -1.94
N PHE A 298 17.06 -1.20 -1.02
CA PHE A 298 17.23 -2.62 -0.73
C PHE A 298 16.08 -3.48 -1.27
N GLY A 299 15.29 -2.95 -2.21
CA GLY A 299 14.36 -3.75 -3.02
C GLY A 299 13.01 -4.07 -2.35
N THR A 300 12.67 -3.46 -1.23
CA THR A 300 11.31 -3.55 -0.68
C THR A 300 10.36 -2.55 -1.35
N PHE A 301 9.07 -2.75 -1.13
CA PHE A 301 8.01 -1.91 -1.70
C PHE A 301 7.24 -1.20 -0.58
N VAL A 302 7.45 0.11 -0.43
CA VAL A 302 6.64 0.95 0.46
C VAL A 302 5.40 1.39 -0.29
N ARG A 303 4.26 0.79 0.02
CA ARG A 303 2.97 1.16 -0.59
C ARG A 303 2.63 2.61 -0.26
N LEU A 304 2.19 3.38 -1.27
CA LEU A 304 1.68 4.73 -1.03
C LEU A 304 0.33 4.69 -0.33
N ASP A 305 0.11 5.66 0.55
CA ASP A 305 -1.21 5.95 1.08
C ASP A 305 -2.17 6.29 -0.08
N PRO A 306 -3.45 5.86 -0.04
CA PRO A 306 -4.41 6.17 -1.10
C PRO A 306 -4.55 7.67 -1.43
N GLN A 307 -4.33 8.57 -0.47
CA GLN A 307 -4.34 10.02 -0.72
C GLN A 307 -3.09 10.51 -1.46
N ASP A 308 -1.99 9.75 -1.37
CA ASP A 308 -0.70 10.08 -1.97
C ASP A 308 -0.58 9.65 -3.45
N VAL A 309 -1.53 8.84 -3.93
CA VAL A 309 -1.53 8.34 -5.31
C VAL A 309 -2.07 9.40 -6.27
N PRO A 310 -1.55 9.52 -7.50
CA PRO A 310 -2.01 10.55 -8.45
C PRO A 310 -3.49 10.39 -8.76
N GLY A 311 -4.28 11.43 -8.52
CA GLY A 311 -5.74 11.37 -8.68
C GLY A 311 -6.44 10.39 -7.72
N GLY A 312 -5.76 9.94 -6.66
CA GLY A 312 -6.24 8.94 -5.71
C GLY A 312 -7.26 9.45 -4.69
N GLU A 313 -7.35 10.77 -4.50
CA GLU A 313 -8.37 11.38 -3.63
C GLU A 313 -9.72 11.50 -4.36
N PHE A 314 -10.51 10.42 -4.34
CA PHE A 314 -11.86 10.43 -4.91
C PHE A 314 -12.69 11.60 -4.35
N ALA A 315 -12.61 11.82 -3.04
CA ALA A 315 -13.32 12.89 -2.35
C ALA A 315 -12.92 14.29 -2.83
N ALA A 316 -11.74 14.45 -3.44
CA ALA A 316 -11.26 15.72 -3.97
C ALA A 316 -11.62 15.94 -5.46
N ILE A 317 -12.28 14.98 -6.11
CA ILE A 317 -12.75 15.15 -7.49
C ILE A 317 -13.88 16.19 -7.50
N SER A 318 -13.72 17.23 -8.32
CA SER A 318 -14.79 18.18 -8.63
C SER A 318 -15.70 17.59 -9.69
N TRP A 319 -16.92 17.22 -9.31
CA TRP A 319 -17.90 16.60 -10.19
C TRP A 319 -18.74 17.63 -10.95
N ASP A 320 -18.96 17.41 -12.25
CA ASP A 320 -19.69 18.32 -13.13
C ASP A 320 -21.19 18.44 -12.75
N ASP A 321 -21.73 17.43 -12.04
CA ASP A 321 -23.11 17.45 -11.55
C ASP A 321 -23.29 18.24 -10.25
N GLY A 322 -22.19 18.76 -9.67
CA GLY A 322 -22.19 19.53 -8.43
C GLY A 322 -22.53 18.71 -7.18
N VAL A 323 -22.63 17.38 -7.29
CA VAL A 323 -22.88 16.52 -6.13
C VAL A 323 -21.56 16.25 -5.41
N GLU A 324 -21.48 16.72 -4.17
CA GLU A 324 -20.38 16.38 -3.27
C GLU A 324 -20.48 14.91 -2.87
N ARG A 325 -19.34 14.20 -2.97
CA ARG A 325 -19.23 12.77 -2.68
C ARG A 325 -18.09 12.56 -1.69
N SER A 326 -18.27 13.08 -0.47
CA SER A 326 -17.33 12.89 0.64
C SER A 326 -17.57 11.56 1.36
N ALA A 327 -16.63 11.20 2.25
CA ALA A 327 -16.91 10.25 3.33
C ALA A 327 -18.18 10.64 4.07
N SER A 328 -18.90 9.64 4.59
CA SER A 328 -20.27 9.80 5.07
C SER A 328 -20.39 10.95 6.09
N ALA A 329 -21.57 11.57 6.14
CA ALA A 329 -21.84 12.65 7.10
C ALA A 329 -21.97 12.16 8.56
N ASP A 330 -21.86 10.85 8.78
CA ASP A 330 -21.84 10.26 10.12
C ASP A 330 -20.47 10.50 10.75
N ALA A 331 -20.43 11.34 11.78
CA ALA A 331 -19.21 11.68 12.51
C ALA A 331 -18.55 10.47 13.21
N ASP A 332 -19.22 9.31 13.24
CA ASP A 332 -18.72 8.06 13.80
C ASP A 332 -18.19 7.08 12.73
N ASP A 333 -18.35 7.41 11.43
CA ASP A 333 -17.86 6.61 10.31
C ASP A 333 -16.55 7.20 9.79
N ASP A 334 -15.44 6.85 10.46
CA ASP A 334 -14.08 7.26 10.12
C ASP A 334 -13.58 6.71 8.76
N ARG A 335 -14.45 6.07 7.97
CA ARG A 335 -14.09 5.51 6.66
C ARG A 335 -13.91 6.63 5.64
N VAL A 336 -12.68 7.10 5.52
CA VAL A 336 -12.24 7.99 4.44
C VAL A 336 -12.59 7.37 3.09
N VAL A 337 -13.43 8.04 2.30
CA VAL A 337 -13.72 7.65 0.92
C VAL A 337 -12.45 7.85 0.11
N ARG A 338 -11.89 6.73 -0.32
CA ARG A 338 -10.63 6.66 -1.06
C ARG A 338 -10.83 5.96 -2.39
N THR A 339 -9.93 6.21 -3.33
CA THR A 339 -9.93 5.47 -4.58
C THR A 339 -9.37 4.07 -4.36
N VAL A 340 -10.08 3.08 -4.87
CA VAL A 340 -9.67 1.67 -4.87
C VAL A 340 -9.78 1.09 -6.28
N ALA A 341 -8.99 0.05 -6.55
CA ALA A 341 -9.01 -0.66 -7.81
C ALA A 341 -10.34 -1.41 -7.98
N PRO A 342 -11.11 -1.17 -9.06
CA PRO A 342 -12.39 -1.85 -9.29
C PRO A 342 -12.26 -3.36 -9.50
N GLY A 343 -11.06 -3.86 -9.81
CA GLY A 343 -10.79 -5.28 -9.98
C GLY A 343 -9.87 -5.88 -8.91
N GLY A 344 -9.65 -5.17 -7.79
CA GLY A 344 -8.79 -5.60 -6.69
C GLY A 344 -9.56 -5.92 -5.41
N TYR A 345 -9.06 -6.88 -4.62
CA TYR A 345 -9.67 -7.28 -3.35
C TYR A 345 -9.65 -6.17 -2.29
N ALA A 346 -10.67 -6.11 -1.43
CA ALA A 346 -10.83 -5.07 -0.41
C ALA A 346 -9.62 -4.97 0.53
N CYS A 347 -8.98 -6.12 0.79
CA CYS A 347 -7.85 -6.24 1.69
C CYS A 347 -6.50 -5.87 1.05
N ALA A 348 -6.42 -5.70 -0.28
CA ALA A 348 -5.16 -5.47 -0.99
C ALA A 348 -4.74 -3.99 -1.06
N TRP A 349 -5.69 -3.07 -0.85
CA TRP A 349 -5.50 -1.61 -0.90
C TRP A 349 -4.84 -1.15 -2.21
N THR A 350 -5.15 -1.84 -3.31
CA THR A 350 -4.79 -1.45 -4.66
C THR A 350 -5.59 -0.21 -5.04
N SER A 351 -4.94 0.79 -5.63
CA SER A 351 -5.55 2.10 -5.88
C SER A 351 -6.27 2.17 -7.22
N PHE A 352 -5.71 1.57 -8.28
CA PHE A 352 -6.29 1.65 -9.63
C PHE A 352 -6.27 0.29 -10.33
N SER A 353 -7.12 0.14 -11.35
CA SER A 353 -6.96 -0.89 -12.37
C SER A 353 -6.69 -0.23 -13.73
N GLU A 354 -5.69 -0.68 -14.48
CA GLU A 354 -5.48 -0.34 -15.88
C GLU A 354 -6.45 -1.14 -16.76
N ALA A 355 -7.17 -0.48 -17.67
CA ALA A 355 -7.99 -1.17 -18.66
C ALA A 355 -7.17 -1.50 -19.91
N ALA A 356 -7.18 -2.79 -20.29
CA ALA A 356 -6.51 -3.28 -21.49
C ALA A 356 -7.08 -2.67 -22.79
N SER A 357 -8.33 -2.19 -22.75
CA SER A 357 -8.96 -1.47 -23.85
C SER A 357 -9.93 -0.42 -23.33
N HIS A 358 -9.81 0.81 -23.84
CA HIS A 358 -10.76 1.89 -23.59
C HIS A 358 -11.47 2.28 -24.89
N VAL A 359 -12.80 2.30 -24.85
CA VAL A 359 -13.64 2.72 -25.99
C VAL A 359 -14.24 4.08 -25.64
N PRO A 360 -13.76 5.20 -26.20
CA PRO A 360 -14.18 6.54 -25.77
C PRO A 360 -15.69 6.79 -25.79
N GLY A 361 -16.43 6.14 -26.71
CA GLY A 361 -17.90 6.26 -26.80
C GLY A 361 -18.67 5.63 -25.64
N ASP A 362 -18.02 4.77 -24.85
CA ASP A 362 -18.61 4.08 -23.70
C ASP A 362 -18.43 4.85 -22.39
N TRP A 363 -17.79 6.02 -22.46
CA TRP A 363 -17.47 6.89 -21.33
C TRP A 363 -17.91 8.31 -21.62
N ARG A 364 -18.39 9.00 -20.59
CA ARG A 364 -18.75 10.41 -20.65
C ARG A 364 -17.92 11.20 -19.65
N PRO A 365 -17.55 12.44 -19.98
CA PRO A 365 -16.91 13.32 -19.02
C PRO A 365 -17.85 13.58 -17.82
N ALA A 366 -17.29 13.66 -16.61
CA ALA A 366 -18.08 13.81 -15.38
C ALA A 366 -17.40 14.59 -14.24
N GLY A 367 -16.10 14.90 -14.33
CA GLY A 367 -15.44 15.69 -13.30
C GLY A 367 -14.00 16.03 -13.63
N THR A 368 -13.29 16.58 -12.66
CA THR A 368 -11.87 16.95 -12.77
C THR A 368 -11.17 16.68 -11.45
N THR A 369 -9.97 16.09 -11.48
CA THR A 369 -9.13 15.89 -10.28
C THR A 369 -8.50 17.22 -9.83
N PRO A 370 -7.97 17.31 -8.60
CA PRO A 370 -7.22 18.50 -8.15
C PRO A 370 -6.03 18.86 -9.05
N GLY A 371 -5.41 17.86 -9.69
CA GLY A 371 -4.33 18.04 -10.67
C GLY A 371 -4.79 18.54 -12.06
N GLY A 372 -6.09 18.75 -12.26
CA GLY A 372 -6.65 19.21 -13.53
C GLY A 372 -6.97 18.11 -14.54
N HIS A 373 -6.87 16.83 -14.14
CA HIS A 373 -7.13 15.70 -15.04
C HIS A 373 -8.62 15.46 -15.23
N ARG A 374 -9.06 15.24 -16.47
CA ARG A 374 -10.47 14.98 -16.75
C ARG A 374 -10.86 13.58 -16.23
N VAL A 375 -11.96 13.55 -15.48
CA VAL A 375 -12.58 12.31 -14.99
C VAL A 375 -13.76 11.96 -15.88
N TYR A 376 -13.85 10.67 -16.21
CA TYR A 376 -14.89 10.07 -17.02
C TYR A 376 -15.62 9.00 -16.22
N VAL A 377 -16.88 8.77 -16.53
CA VAL A 377 -17.70 7.70 -15.96
C VAL A 377 -18.40 6.96 -17.09
N PRO A 378 -18.89 5.73 -16.88
CA PRO A 378 -19.63 5.03 -17.93
C PRO A 378 -20.85 5.83 -18.41
N VAL A 379 -21.20 5.67 -19.68
CA VAL A 379 -22.42 6.27 -20.25
C VAL A 379 -23.70 5.77 -19.55
N ALA A 380 -24.81 6.48 -19.76
CA ALA A 380 -26.12 6.04 -19.27
C ALA A 380 -26.46 4.64 -19.83
N GLY A 381 -26.97 3.75 -18.97
CA GLY A 381 -27.17 2.33 -19.29
C GLY A 381 -25.91 1.46 -19.16
N GLY A 382 -24.76 2.06 -18.86
CA GLY A 382 -23.50 1.37 -18.60
C GLY A 382 -22.81 0.84 -19.86
N ASN A 383 -21.64 0.25 -19.66
CA ASN A 383 -20.91 -0.47 -20.70
C ASN A 383 -20.61 -1.91 -20.22
N PRO A 384 -20.05 -2.80 -21.05
CA PRO A 384 -19.74 -4.16 -20.62
C PRO A 384 -18.82 -4.22 -19.40
N LEU A 385 -17.83 -3.33 -19.33
CA LEU A 385 -16.86 -3.29 -18.23
C LEU A 385 -17.48 -2.84 -16.92
N SER A 386 -18.31 -1.80 -16.91
CA SER A 386 -18.97 -1.32 -15.68
C SER A 386 -19.89 -2.38 -15.07
N ARG A 387 -20.56 -3.17 -15.92
CA ARG A 387 -21.42 -4.28 -15.51
C ARG A 387 -20.60 -5.45 -14.95
N ALA A 388 -19.48 -5.78 -15.60
CA ALA A 388 -18.56 -6.81 -15.12
C ALA A 388 -17.97 -6.43 -13.76
N VAL A 389 -17.54 -5.18 -13.57
CA VAL A 389 -17.06 -4.67 -12.29
C VAL A 389 -18.14 -4.81 -11.22
N ARG A 390 -19.34 -4.27 -11.43
CA ARG A 390 -20.41 -4.33 -10.41
C ARG A 390 -20.78 -5.79 -10.07
N ALA A 391 -20.93 -6.64 -11.08
CA ALA A 391 -21.28 -8.05 -10.87
C ALA A 391 -20.22 -8.77 -10.02
N TRP A 392 -18.93 -8.53 -10.32
CA TRP A 392 -17.83 -9.08 -9.52
C TRP A 392 -17.82 -8.55 -8.09
N GLN A 393 -18.02 -7.25 -7.89
CA GLN A 393 -18.08 -6.65 -6.54
C GLN A 393 -19.25 -7.20 -5.71
N GLU A 394 -20.41 -7.43 -6.34
CA GLU A 394 -21.52 -8.09 -5.68
C GLU A 394 -21.19 -9.54 -5.32
N GLU A 395 -20.61 -10.30 -6.25
CA GLU A 395 -20.23 -11.70 -6.03
C GLU A 395 -19.15 -11.86 -4.95
N ALA A 396 -18.14 -10.98 -4.94
CA ALA A 396 -17.04 -11.01 -3.98
C ALA A 396 -17.43 -10.49 -2.58
N SER A 397 -18.62 -9.89 -2.42
CA SER A 397 -19.07 -9.40 -1.13
C SER A 397 -19.49 -10.55 -0.24
N SER A 398 -18.87 -10.70 0.92
CA SER A 398 -19.19 -11.73 1.92
C SER A 398 -19.04 -11.24 3.36
N THR A 399 -19.93 -11.71 4.24
CA THR A 399 -19.81 -11.49 5.69
C THR A 399 -20.32 -12.71 6.47
N ILE A 400 -20.06 -12.76 7.79
CA ILE A 400 -20.59 -13.83 8.64
C ILE A 400 -22.11 -13.69 8.74
N ALA A 401 -22.83 -14.78 8.54
CA ALA A 401 -24.27 -14.83 8.65
C ALA A 401 -24.70 -14.35 10.05
N PRO A 402 -25.66 -13.42 10.14
CA PRO A 402 -26.24 -13.03 11.43
C PRO A 402 -26.85 -14.23 12.15
N GLU A 403 -27.01 -14.13 13.47
CA GLU A 403 -27.67 -15.18 14.26
C GLU A 403 -29.06 -15.51 13.70
N GLY A 404 -29.32 -16.79 13.46
CA GLY A 404 -30.58 -17.27 12.90
C GLY A 404 -30.70 -17.19 11.37
N VAL A 405 -29.68 -16.71 10.66
CA VAL A 405 -29.59 -16.75 9.20
C VAL A 405 -28.73 -17.96 8.79
N GLU A 406 -29.24 -18.77 7.86
CA GLU A 406 -28.48 -19.86 7.26
C GLU A 406 -27.45 -19.28 6.28
N GLY A 407 -26.16 -19.44 6.59
CA GLY A 407 -25.07 -19.12 5.69
C GLY A 407 -24.68 -20.32 4.83
N ASP A 408 -23.65 -20.13 4.00
CA ASP A 408 -22.99 -21.22 3.28
C ASP A 408 -22.28 -22.22 4.22
N GLU A 409 -21.50 -23.14 3.67
CA GLU A 409 -20.76 -24.14 4.45
C GLU A 409 -19.75 -23.54 5.46
N TYR A 410 -19.39 -22.27 5.30
CA TYR A 410 -18.54 -21.50 6.20
C TYR A 410 -19.33 -20.55 7.11
N GLY A 411 -20.66 -20.58 7.04
CA GLY A 411 -21.55 -19.69 7.78
C GLY A 411 -21.50 -18.25 7.26
N ALA A 412 -21.19 -18.04 5.98
CA ALA A 412 -21.17 -16.71 5.35
C ALA A 412 -22.42 -16.44 4.50
N VAL A 413 -22.78 -15.17 4.36
CA VAL A 413 -23.76 -14.66 3.40
C VAL A 413 -23.05 -13.76 2.40
N HIS A 414 -23.62 -13.61 1.20
CA HIS A 414 -22.96 -12.96 0.04
C HIS A 414 -23.79 -11.83 -0.58
N GLY A 415 -23.15 -10.98 -1.38
CA GLY A 415 -23.78 -9.91 -2.16
C GLY A 415 -24.61 -8.95 -1.31
N ALA A 416 -25.86 -8.71 -1.72
CA ALA A 416 -26.79 -7.83 -1.00
C ALA A 416 -27.00 -8.26 0.47
N ALA A 417 -27.02 -9.57 0.75
CA ALA A 417 -27.17 -10.08 2.11
C ALA A 417 -25.92 -9.84 2.96
N ALA A 418 -24.76 -9.67 2.33
CA ALA A 418 -23.52 -9.24 2.97
C ALA A 418 -23.44 -7.71 3.18
N GLY A 419 -24.42 -6.95 2.69
CA GLY A 419 -24.44 -5.49 2.79
C GLY A 419 -23.89 -4.77 1.57
N TYR A 420 -23.70 -5.45 0.43
CA TYR A 420 -23.29 -4.77 -0.81
C TYR A 420 -24.33 -3.71 -1.23
N PRO A 421 -23.96 -2.42 -1.37
CA PRO A 421 -24.94 -1.36 -1.52
C PRO A 421 -25.56 -1.23 -2.92
N TYR A 422 -24.93 -1.83 -3.96
CA TYR A 422 -25.32 -1.62 -5.36
C TYR A 422 -25.92 -2.86 -6.03
N THR A 423 -27.16 -3.19 -5.69
CA THR A 423 -27.89 -4.37 -6.22
C THR A 423 -28.38 -4.23 -7.67
N SER A 424 -28.12 -3.10 -8.33
CA SER A 424 -28.44 -2.88 -9.74
C SER A 424 -27.39 -2.03 -10.45
N ASP A 425 -27.27 -2.22 -11.76
CA ASP A 425 -26.38 -1.42 -12.62
C ASP A 425 -26.75 0.07 -12.56
N ASP A 426 -28.04 0.41 -12.58
CA ASP A 426 -28.51 1.80 -12.54
C ASP A 426 -28.08 2.51 -11.26
N ALA A 427 -28.18 1.85 -10.10
CA ALA A 427 -27.73 2.43 -8.83
C ALA A 427 -26.21 2.66 -8.80
N PHE A 428 -25.43 1.69 -9.31
CA PHE A 428 -23.97 1.79 -9.42
C PHE A 428 -23.54 2.95 -10.33
N LEU A 429 -24.23 3.11 -11.46
CA LEU A 429 -23.96 4.17 -12.44
C LEU A 429 -24.38 5.56 -11.92
N GLN A 430 -25.55 5.68 -11.30
CA GLN A 430 -26.03 6.96 -10.73
C GLN A 430 -25.11 7.47 -9.62
N ALA A 431 -24.48 6.57 -8.86
CA ALA A 431 -23.52 6.92 -7.82
C ALA A 431 -22.16 7.40 -8.37
N ASN A 432 -21.93 7.27 -9.69
CA ASN A 432 -20.60 7.38 -10.30
C ASN A 432 -19.57 6.52 -9.54
N ALA A 433 -19.97 5.30 -9.16
CA ALA A 433 -19.15 4.42 -8.32
C ALA A 433 -17.83 4.05 -9.00
N LEU A 434 -17.87 3.85 -10.32
CA LEU A 434 -16.73 3.61 -11.18
C LEU A 434 -16.42 4.87 -12.00
N PHE A 435 -15.14 5.22 -12.06
CA PHE A 435 -14.64 6.32 -12.88
C PHE A 435 -13.34 5.92 -13.59
N ALA A 436 -12.98 6.71 -14.60
CA ALA A 436 -11.76 6.54 -15.36
C ALA A 436 -11.07 7.89 -15.56
N MET A 437 -9.76 7.85 -15.68
CA MET A 437 -8.93 8.98 -16.09
C MET A 437 -7.74 8.46 -16.90
N GLN A 438 -7.14 9.34 -17.70
CA GLN A 438 -5.88 9.01 -18.36
C GLN A 438 -4.75 9.04 -17.32
N GLY A 439 -3.83 8.08 -17.35
CA GLY A 439 -2.66 7.99 -16.50
C GLY A 439 -1.43 8.67 -17.10
N PRO A 440 -0.31 8.71 -16.36
CA PRO A 440 0.91 9.40 -16.77
C PRO A 440 1.60 8.79 -18.00
N ALA A 441 1.36 7.51 -18.32
CA ALA A 441 1.86 6.89 -19.56
C ALA A 441 0.79 6.85 -20.68
N GLY A 442 -0.31 7.58 -20.51
CA GLY A 442 -1.42 7.64 -21.45
C GLY A 442 -2.40 6.46 -21.35
N GLU A 443 -2.18 5.53 -20.42
CA GLU A 443 -3.05 4.41 -20.10
C GLU A 443 -4.39 4.88 -19.51
N TRP A 444 -5.41 4.03 -19.53
CA TRP A 444 -6.68 4.33 -18.88
C TRP A 444 -6.74 3.68 -17.51
N LEU A 445 -6.64 4.53 -16.48
CA LEU A 445 -6.75 4.15 -15.08
C LEU A 445 -8.21 4.20 -14.67
N LEU A 446 -8.71 3.11 -14.10
CA LEU A 446 -10.03 3.00 -13.52
C LEU A 446 -9.91 2.99 -12.01
N GLY A 447 -10.66 3.88 -11.38
CA GLY A 447 -10.81 3.94 -9.94
C GLY A 447 -12.27 3.69 -9.56
N MET A 448 -12.46 3.26 -8.32
CA MET A 448 -13.76 3.07 -7.73
C MET A 448 -13.79 3.70 -6.34
N ARG A 449 -14.97 4.12 -5.90
CA ARG A 449 -15.17 4.54 -4.51
C ARG A 449 -14.97 3.36 -3.57
N SER A 450 -14.29 3.58 -2.44
CA SER A 450 -14.09 2.54 -1.43
C SER A 450 -15.40 2.01 -0.81
N ASP A 451 -16.47 2.81 -0.76
CA ASP A 451 -17.79 2.38 -0.28
C ASP A 451 -18.59 1.58 -1.33
N ALA A 452 -18.13 1.55 -2.58
CA ALA A 452 -18.66 0.69 -3.64
C ALA A 452 -17.88 -0.61 -3.80
N LEU A 453 -16.83 -0.78 -3.00
CA LEU A 453 -16.07 -2.01 -2.91
C LEU A 453 -16.88 -3.09 -2.22
N HIS A 454 -16.62 -4.33 -2.62
CA HIS A 454 -17.20 -5.49 -1.98
C HIS A 454 -16.92 -5.51 -0.48
N VAL A 455 -17.91 -5.97 0.27
CA VAL A 455 -17.82 -6.08 1.74
C VAL A 455 -17.10 -7.38 2.06
N VAL A 456 -16.03 -7.34 2.86
CA VAL A 456 -15.37 -8.56 3.37
C VAL A 456 -15.24 -8.45 4.87
N TYR A 457 -15.83 -9.37 5.62
CA TYR A 457 -15.80 -9.36 7.09
C TYR A 457 -14.40 -9.19 7.71
N GLU A 458 -13.35 -9.73 7.07
CA GLU A 458 -11.98 -9.61 7.59
C GLU A 458 -11.35 -8.22 7.37
N CYS A 459 -11.98 -7.37 6.55
CA CYS A 459 -11.42 -6.12 6.04
C CYS A 459 -12.41 -4.93 6.16
N ALA A 460 -13.54 -5.10 6.85
CA ALA A 460 -14.63 -4.15 7.00
C ALA A 460 -14.68 -3.47 8.37
#